data_AF-A0A9E5NJ26-F1
#
_entry.id   AF-A0A9E5NJ26-F1
#
_cell.length_a   1.000
_cell.length_b   1.000
_cell.length_c   1.000
_cell.angle_alpha   90.00
_cell.angle_beta   90.00
_cell.angle_gamma   90.00
#
_symmetry.space_group_name_H-M   'P 1'
#
loop_
_entity.id
_entity.type
_entity.pdbx_description
1 polymer ?
#
loop_
_entity_poly.entity_id
_entity_poly.type
_entity_poly.pdbx_seq_one_letter_code
_entity_poly.pdbx_strand_id
1 'polypeptide(L)'
;MTAIVALYGAVLSTCTAVVSGYLAYCRWREKRPDIRVSISMGVRYDTEYVFVDASNPGERAVVIRSKGFFLPKRKERFVPRDYGADFVEPCELLLEHSRQWRVAASSLADELRSMGLSGEVQLVGFYEDQVGRTYKSKPFKFDVDEYA
;
A
#
# COMPACT_ATOMS: atom_id res chain seq x y z
N MET A 1 -8.89 7.20 59.76
CA MET A 1 -8.82 6.01 58.88
C MET A 1 -9.34 6.27 57.47
N THR A 2 -10.35 7.12 57.28
CA THR A 2 -10.94 7.47 55.96
C THR A 2 -9.96 8.09 54.95
N ALA A 3 -9.02 8.94 55.39
CA ALA A 3 -8.04 9.58 54.50
C ALA A 3 -7.06 8.60 53.83
N ILE A 4 -6.69 7.52 54.54
CA ILE A 4 -5.76 6.50 54.00
C ILE A 4 -6.47 5.70 52.91
N VAL A 5 -7.75 5.35 53.12
CA VAL A 5 -8.56 4.63 52.13
C VAL A 5 -8.78 5.48 50.87
N ALA A 6 -9.02 6.78 51.04
CA ALA A 6 -9.18 7.71 49.91
C ALA A 6 -7.89 7.87 49.09
N LEU A 7 -6.72 7.94 49.76
CA LEU A 7 -5.43 8.00 49.10
C LEU A 7 -5.16 6.74 48.26
N TYR A 8 -5.41 5.56 48.85
CA TYR A 8 -5.26 4.29 48.13
C TYR A 8 -6.19 4.19 46.92
N GLY A 9 -7.44 4.66 47.04
CA GLY A 9 -8.39 4.70 45.93
C GLY A 9 -7.91 5.59 44.77
N ALA A 10 -7.37 6.77 45.08
CA ALA A 10 -6.86 7.71 44.08
C ALA A 10 -5.63 7.17 43.34
N VAL A 11 -4.68 6.56 44.07
CA VAL A 11 -3.48 5.95 43.47
C VAL A 11 -3.88 4.78 42.56
N LEU A 12 -4.77 3.89 43.04
CA LEU A 12 -5.22 2.75 42.24
C LEU A 12 -5.97 3.19 40.98
N SER A 13 -6.81 4.22 41.07
CA SER A 13 -7.54 4.79 39.93
C SER A 13 -6.59 5.40 38.89
N THR A 14 -5.52 6.06 39.34
CA THR A 14 -4.53 6.65 38.43
C THR A 14 -3.75 5.56 37.69
N CYS A 15 -3.34 4.50 38.39
CA CYS A 15 -2.64 3.37 37.77
C CYS A 15 -3.51 2.64 36.73
N THR A 16 -4.79 2.38 37.03
CA THR A 16 -5.69 1.71 36.08
C THR A 16 -6.01 2.58 34.86
N ALA A 17 -6.13 3.90 35.03
CA ALA A 17 -6.31 4.84 33.92
C ALA A 17 -5.11 4.86 32.97
N VAL A 18 -3.89 4.88 33.50
CA VAL A 18 -2.66 4.85 32.68
C VAL A 18 -2.50 3.53 31.95
N VAL A 19 -2.70 2.39 32.64
CA VAL A 19 -2.58 1.06 32.02
C VAL A 19 -3.65 0.85 30.96
N SER A 20 -4.91 1.24 31.22
CA SER A 20 -5.99 1.12 30.23
C SER A 20 -5.78 2.03 29.02
N GLY A 21 -5.30 3.26 29.22
CA GLY A 21 -4.92 4.16 28.14
C GLY A 21 -3.79 3.59 27.27
N TYR A 22 -2.77 3.00 27.90
CA TYR A 22 -1.68 2.35 27.20
C TYR A 22 -2.15 1.13 26.38
N LEU A 23 -2.99 0.27 26.98
CA LEU A 23 -3.57 -0.88 26.28
C LEU A 23 -4.48 -0.47 25.11
N ALA A 24 -5.28 0.59 25.29
CA ALA A 24 -6.12 1.14 24.22
C ALA A 24 -5.27 1.68 23.07
N TYR A 25 -4.15 2.34 23.38
CA TYR A 25 -3.19 2.81 22.38
C TYR A 25 -2.54 1.65 21.60
N CYS A 26 -2.06 0.61 22.30
CA CYS A 26 -1.49 -0.58 21.65
C CYS A 26 -2.50 -1.26 20.73
N ARG A 27 -3.73 -1.51 21.23
CA ARG A 27 -4.82 -2.08 20.42
C ARG A 27 -5.18 -1.22 19.21
N TRP A 28 -5.12 0.11 19.35
CA TRP A 28 -5.38 1.00 18.23
C TRP A 28 -4.26 0.97 17.18
N ARG A 29 -3.00 0.80 17.63
CA ARG A 29 -1.84 0.66 16.76
C ARG A 29 -1.85 -0.68 16.01
N GLU A 30 -2.18 -1.78 16.69
CA GLU A 30 -2.33 -3.12 16.10
C GLU A 30 -3.47 -3.18 15.08
N LYS A 31 -4.56 -2.44 15.30
CA LYS A 31 -5.70 -2.36 14.38
C LYS A 31 -5.46 -1.54 13.11
N ARG A 32 -4.26 -0.98 12.92
CA ARG A 32 -3.96 -0.25 11.69
C ARG A 32 -3.68 -1.24 10.55
N PRO A 33 -4.31 -1.09 9.38
CA PRO A 33 -3.90 -1.82 8.20
C PRO A 33 -2.42 -1.52 7.89
N ASP A 34 -1.64 -2.59 7.76
CA ASP A 34 -0.26 -2.56 7.29
C ASP A 34 -0.23 -3.26 5.94
N ILE A 35 -0.26 -2.49 4.85
CA ILE A 35 -0.11 -3.02 3.49
C ILE A 35 1.29 -2.68 2.99
N ARG A 36 2.04 -3.71 2.62
CA ARG A 36 3.35 -3.56 1.99
C ARG A 36 3.22 -3.72 0.50
N VAL A 37 3.65 -2.70 -0.23
CA VAL A 37 3.65 -2.68 -1.69
C VAL A 37 5.06 -2.87 -2.22
N SER A 38 5.21 -3.72 -3.22
CA SER A 38 6.48 -3.97 -3.91
C SER A 38 6.29 -3.95 -5.42
N ILE A 39 7.32 -3.51 -6.14
CA ILE A 39 7.40 -3.60 -7.59
C ILE A 39 8.52 -4.56 -7.94
N SER A 40 8.27 -5.44 -8.90
CA SER A 40 9.26 -6.29 -9.53
C SER A 40 9.02 -6.37 -11.04
N MET A 41 10.03 -6.81 -11.77
CA MET A 41 9.95 -7.07 -13.20
C MET A 41 10.19 -8.55 -13.45
N GLY A 42 9.52 -9.12 -14.44
CA GLY A 42 9.73 -10.52 -14.81
C GLY A 42 9.04 -10.88 -16.13
N VAL A 43 9.34 -12.07 -16.62
CA VAL A 43 8.82 -12.56 -17.91
C VAL A 43 7.72 -13.59 -17.66
N ARG A 44 6.61 -13.50 -18.41
CA ARG A 44 5.57 -14.52 -18.42
C ARG A 44 5.07 -14.72 -19.85
N TYR A 45 5.08 -15.96 -20.34
CA TYR A 45 4.69 -16.28 -21.71
C TYR A 45 5.42 -15.43 -22.76
N ASP A 46 6.74 -15.27 -22.62
CA ASP A 46 7.60 -14.49 -23.53
C ASP A 46 7.29 -12.99 -23.60
N THR A 47 6.51 -12.48 -22.64
CA THR A 47 6.24 -11.05 -22.49
C THR A 47 6.77 -10.56 -21.15
N GLU A 48 7.46 -9.43 -21.16
CA GLU A 48 7.94 -8.77 -19.95
C GLU A 48 6.81 -7.99 -19.29
N TYR A 49 6.69 -8.15 -17.98
CA TYR A 49 5.69 -7.49 -17.16
C TYR A 49 6.34 -6.76 -16.00
N VAL A 50 5.79 -5.60 -15.68
CA VAL A 50 5.97 -4.95 -14.40
C VAL A 50 4.89 -5.47 -13.46
N PHE A 51 5.32 -6.17 -12.42
CA PHE A 51 4.47 -6.72 -11.37
C PHE A 51 4.45 -5.78 -10.19
N VAL A 52 3.25 -5.50 -9.68
CA VAL A 52 3.06 -4.74 -8.45
C VAL A 52 2.29 -5.63 -7.49
N ASP A 53 2.91 -5.94 -6.35
CA ASP A 53 2.35 -6.80 -5.32
C ASP A 53 1.98 -5.97 -4.08
N ALA A 54 0.78 -6.18 -3.55
CA ALA A 54 0.36 -5.72 -2.24
C ALA A 54 0.14 -6.92 -1.32
N SER A 55 0.88 -6.96 -0.22
CA SER A 55 0.70 -7.94 0.86
C SER A 55 0.13 -7.25 2.09
N ASN A 56 -0.79 -7.92 2.78
CA ASN A 56 -1.37 -7.44 4.04
C ASN A 56 -0.86 -8.28 5.22
N PRO A 57 0.34 -7.99 5.76
CA PRO A 57 0.80 -8.57 7.02
C PRO A 57 0.02 -8.09 8.25
N GLY A 58 -0.91 -7.14 8.09
CA GLY A 58 -1.71 -6.62 9.19
C GLY A 58 -2.82 -7.57 9.64
N GLU A 59 -3.39 -7.28 10.83
CA GLU A 59 -4.46 -8.07 11.43
C GLU A 59 -5.87 -7.69 10.94
N ARG A 60 -5.97 -6.94 9.83
CA ARG A 60 -7.25 -6.42 9.34
C ARG A 60 -7.31 -6.49 7.82
N ALA A 61 -8.37 -7.09 7.29
CA ALA A 61 -8.67 -7.06 5.87
C ALA A 61 -8.89 -5.62 5.37
N VAL A 62 -8.42 -5.33 4.16
CA VAL A 62 -8.54 -4.00 3.54
C VAL A 62 -9.18 -4.12 2.18
N VAL A 63 -10.12 -3.24 1.88
CA VAL A 63 -10.72 -3.13 0.55
C VAL A 63 -9.89 -2.16 -0.27
N ILE A 64 -9.25 -2.68 -1.32
CA ILE A 64 -8.54 -1.87 -2.31
C ILE A 64 -9.56 -1.28 -3.29
N ARG A 65 -9.51 0.04 -3.44
CA ARG A 65 -10.36 0.81 -4.34
C ARG A 65 -9.66 1.11 -5.68
N SER A 66 -8.39 1.47 -5.63
CA SER A 66 -7.63 1.81 -6.83
C SER A 66 -6.16 1.41 -6.72
N LYS A 67 -5.51 1.28 -7.87
CA LYS A 67 -4.08 0.98 -7.99
C LYS A 67 -3.47 1.77 -9.14
N GLY A 68 -2.14 1.84 -9.19
CA GLY A 68 -1.43 2.45 -10.30
C GLY A 68 0.01 2.77 -9.95
N PHE A 69 0.58 3.74 -10.66
CA PHE A 69 1.89 4.29 -10.42
C PHE A 69 1.83 5.77 -10.05
N PHE A 70 2.77 6.20 -9.24
CA PHE A 70 3.05 7.58 -8.95
C PHE A 70 4.35 7.93 -9.66
N LEU A 71 4.33 9.04 -10.41
CA LEU A 71 5.47 9.57 -11.14
C LEU A 71 6.11 10.67 -10.29
N PRO A 72 7.21 10.42 -9.54
CA PRO A 72 7.72 11.36 -8.56
C PRO A 72 8.14 12.70 -9.16
N LYS A 73 8.69 12.66 -10.38
CA LYS A 73 9.15 13.86 -11.11
C LYS A 73 7.99 14.82 -11.43
N ARG A 74 6.80 14.30 -11.74
CA ARG A 74 5.61 15.12 -12.06
C ARG A 74 4.62 15.25 -10.91
N LYS A 75 4.80 14.48 -9.83
CA LYS A 75 3.85 14.34 -8.71
C LYS A 75 2.45 13.92 -9.16
N GLU A 76 2.36 13.22 -10.27
CA GLU A 76 1.10 12.80 -10.89
C GLU A 76 0.82 11.32 -10.57
N ARG A 77 -0.46 11.01 -10.42
CA ARG A 77 -0.96 9.62 -10.38
C ARG A 77 -1.21 9.19 -11.81
N PHE A 78 -0.69 8.02 -12.15
CA PHE A 78 -0.83 7.39 -13.44
C PHE A 78 -1.45 6.01 -13.24
N VAL A 79 -2.52 5.73 -13.98
CA VAL A 79 -3.33 4.52 -13.89
C VAL A 79 -3.28 3.92 -15.30
N PRO A 80 -2.45 2.88 -15.53
CA PRO A 80 -2.34 2.24 -16.83
C PRO A 80 -3.71 1.78 -17.33
N ARG A 81 -3.95 1.85 -18.64
CA ARG A 81 -5.24 1.38 -19.21
C ARG A 81 -5.34 -0.14 -19.22
N ASP A 82 -4.21 -0.82 -19.46
CA ASP A 82 -4.17 -2.27 -19.63
C ASP A 82 -3.81 -2.97 -18.31
N TYR A 83 -4.79 -3.05 -17.42
CA TYR A 83 -4.73 -4.03 -16.33
C TYR A 83 -5.12 -5.36 -16.94
N GLY A 84 -4.15 -6.27 -17.13
CA GLY A 84 -4.48 -7.65 -17.46
C GLY A 84 -5.64 -8.14 -16.57
N ALA A 85 -6.56 -8.90 -17.13
CA ALA A 85 -7.90 -9.21 -16.58
C ALA A 85 -7.94 -9.84 -15.16
N ASP A 86 -6.77 -10.03 -14.54
CA ASP A 86 -6.55 -10.71 -13.27
C ASP A 86 -6.93 -9.87 -12.03
N PHE A 87 -7.14 -8.55 -12.16
CA PHE A 87 -7.46 -7.69 -11.01
C PHE A 87 -8.72 -6.85 -11.23
N VAL A 88 -9.83 -7.33 -10.65
CA VAL A 88 -11.13 -6.63 -10.60
C VAL A 88 -11.17 -5.70 -9.38
N GLU A 89 -11.41 -4.40 -9.61
CA GLU A 89 -11.62 -3.41 -8.54
C GLU A 89 -13.11 -3.20 -8.28
N PRO A 90 -13.56 -3.00 -7.02
CA PRO A 90 -12.78 -3.09 -5.77
C PRO A 90 -12.48 -4.55 -5.38
N CYS A 91 -11.35 -4.78 -4.70
CA CYS A 91 -10.94 -6.11 -4.25
C CYS A 91 -10.63 -6.14 -2.75
N GLU A 92 -11.08 -7.18 -2.05
CA GLU A 92 -10.68 -7.42 -0.66
C GLU A 92 -9.31 -8.09 -0.57
N LEU A 93 -8.40 -7.47 0.19
CA LEU A 93 -7.10 -8.00 0.56
C LEU A 93 -7.18 -8.53 2.00
N LEU A 94 -7.42 -9.84 2.09
CA LEU A 94 -7.50 -10.57 3.36
C LEU A 94 -6.14 -10.60 4.08
N LEU A 95 -6.18 -10.96 5.37
CA LEU A 95 -4.99 -11.08 6.21
C LEU A 95 -4.05 -12.14 5.63
N GLU A 96 -2.74 -11.88 5.66
CA GLU A 96 -1.68 -12.78 5.16
C GLU A 96 -1.78 -13.14 3.66
N HIS A 97 -2.73 -12.55 2.95
CA HIS A 97 -2.86 -12.72 1.51
C HIS A 97 -2.11 -11.60 0.79
N SER A 98 -1.60 -11.94 -0.40
CA SER A 98 -1.10 -10.96 -1.35
C SER A 98 -2.01 -10.89 -2.57
N ARG A 99 -2.04 -9.70 -3.18
CA ARG A 99 -2.69 -9.46 -4.46
C ARG A 99 -1.70 -8.76 -5.36
N GLN A 100 -1.50 -9.34 -6.53
CA GLN A 100 -0.62 -8.82 -7.55
C GLN A 100 -1.46 -8.36 -8.75
N TRP A 101 -1.07 -7.23 -9.33
CA TRP A 101 -1.44 -6.90 -10.71
C TRP A 101 -0.19 -6.74 -11.54
N ARG A 102 -0.38 -6.83 -12.85
CA ARG A 102 0.69 -6.78 -13.84
C ARG A 102 0.28 -5.90 -15.00
N VAL A 103 1.25 -5.22 -15.57
CA VAL A 103 1.11 -4.46 -16.81
C VAL A 103 2.26 -4.88 -17.73
N ALA A 104 1.98 -5.07 -19.01
CA ALA A 104 3.03 -5.36 -19.98
C ALA A 104 4.02 -4.20 -20.00
N ALA A 105 5.33 -4.50 -19.99
CA ALA A 105 6.37 -3.48 -20.01
C ALA A 105 6.24 -2.58 -21.25
N SER A 106 5.91 -3.18 -22.40
CA SER A 106 5.68 -2.45 -23.65
C SER A 106 4.48 -1.50 -23.58
N SER A 107 3.31 -1.99 -23.17
CA SER A 107 2.12 -1.14 -22.99
C SER A 107 2.38 0.00 -22.00
N LEU A 108 3.12 -0.27 -20.92
CA LEU A 108 3.52 0.73 -19.94
C LEU A 108 4.45 1.78 -20.56
N ALA A 109 5.44 1.36 -21.34
CA ALA A 109 6.39 2.25 -22.01
C ALA A 109 5.68 3.14 -23.05
N ASP A 110 4.77 2.57 -23.85
CA ASP A 110 3.93 3.31 -24.80
C ASP A 110 3.09 4.38 -24.11
N GLU A 111 2.43 4.04 -23.00
CA GLU A 111 1.64 5.01 -22.24
C GLU A 111 2.52 6.12 -21.65
N LEU A 112 3.68 5.78 -21.06
CA LEU A 112 4.62 6.77 -20.53
C LEU A 112 5.17 7.68 -21.64
N ARG A 113 5.46 7.13 -22.82
CA ARG A 113 5.91 7.87 -24.00
C ARG A 113 4.82 8.82 -24.52
N SER A 114 3.56 8.38 -24.51
CA SER A 114 2.42 9.24 -24.85
C SER A 114 2.24 10.42 -23.90
N MET A 115 2.73 10.29 -22.65
CA MET A 115 2.80 11.40 -21.67
C MET A 115 4.02 12.30 -21.88
N GLY A 116 4.85 12.05 -22.88
CA GLY A 116 6.08 12.78 -23.18
C GLY A 116 7.24 12.44 -22.22
N LEU A 117 7.26 11.23 -21.66
CA LEU A 117 8.39 10.71 -20.88
C LEU A 117 9.30 9.85 -21.78
N SER A 118 10.60 9.86 -21.51
CA SER A 118 11.63 9.08 -22.21
C SER A 118 12.78 8.74 -21.25
N GLY A 119 13.58 7.74 -21.61
CA GLY A 119 14.68 7.19 -20.83
C GLY A 119 14.28 6.64 -19.45
N GLU A 120 15.21 6.69 -18.49
CA GLU A 120 14.99 6.17 -17.14
C GLU A 120 13.98 7.03 -16.34
N VAL A 121 12.83 6.42 -16.05
CA VAL A 121 11.76 6.97 -15.22
C VAL A 121 11.68 6.22 -13.89
N GLN A 122 11.44 6.95 -12.80
CA GLN A 122 11.14 6.34 -11.50
C GLN A 122 9.64 6.12 -11.37
N LEU A 123 9.24 4.88 -11.17
CA LEU A 123 7.87 4.47 -10.90
C LEU A 123 7.70 4.11 -9.43
N VAL A 124 6.63 4.59 -8.80
CA VAL A 124 6.26 4.19 -7.44
C VAL A 124 4.88 3.57 -7.50
N GLY A 125 4.78 2.26 -7.31
CA GLY A 125 3.52 1.55 -7.33
C GLY A 125 2.68 1.97 -6.12
N PHE A 126 1.38 2.13 -6.31
CA PHE A 126 0.49 2.46 -5.23
C PHE A 126 -0.78 1.60 -5.24
N TYR A 127 -1.33 1.46 -4.04
CA TYR A 127 -2.68 0.98 -3.80
C TYR A 127 -3.40 2.00 -2.92
N GLU A 128 -4.65 2.29 -3.23
CA GLU A 128 -5.52 3.12 -2.40
C GLU A 128 -6.65 2.27 -1.85
N ASP A 129 -6.88 2.35 -0.54
CA ASP A 129 -8.00 1.68 0.09
C ASP A 129 -9.30 2.49 -0.01
N GLN A 130 -10.42 1.86 0.34
CA GLN A 130 -11.74 2.49 0.33
C GLN A 130 -11.86 3.67 1.30
N VAL A 131 -10.99 3.77 2.31
CA VAL A 131 -10.97 4.90 3.26
C VAL A 131 -9.97 6.00 2.86
N GLY A 132 -9.41 5.91 1.65
CA GLY A 132 -8.55 6.94 1.03
C GLY A 132 -7.09 6.91 1.48
N ARG A 133 -6.62 5.85 2.15
CA ARG A 133 -5.20 5.69 2.48
C ARG A 133 -4.47 5.14 1.28
N THR A 134 -3.33 5.76 0.96
CA THR A 134 -2.46 5.32 -0.12
C THR A 134 -1.24 4.60 0.45
N TYR A 135 -1.02 3.37 0.02
CA TYR A 135 0.15 2.55 0.31
C TYR A 135 1.05 2.59 -0.92
N LYS A 136 2.36 2.78 -0.71
CA LYS A 136 3.33 3.02 -1.80
C LYS A 136 4.49 2.04 -1.72
N SER A 137 4.99 1.64 -2.88
CA SER A 137 6.22 0.88 -2.98
C SER A 137 7.45 1.77 -2.81
N LYS A 138 8.62 1.15 -2.74
CA LYS A 138 9.88 1.85 -3.02
C LYS A 138 9.91 2.28 -4.50
N PRO A 139 10.64 3.36 -4.85
CA PRO A 139 10.87 3.74 -6.23
C PRO A 139 11.54 2.59 -7.01
N PHE A 140 11.01 2.31 -8.19
CA PHE A 140 11.53 1.37 -9.16
C PHE A 140 11.98 2.12 -10.40
N LYS A 141 13.15 1.79 -10.93
CA LYS A 141 13.68 2.39 -12.17
C LYS A 141 13.16 1.60 -13.35
N PHE A 142 12.57 2.28 -14.32
CA PHE A 142 12.03 1.71 -15.54
C PHE A 142 12.56 2.52 -16.72
N ASP A 143 13.18 1.86 -17.69
CA ASP A 143 13.67 2.52 -18.89
C ASP A 143 12.56 2.50 -19.96
N VAL A 144 12.03 3.68 -20.31
CA VAL A 144 10.98 3.78 -21.32
C VAL A 144 11.51 3.44 -22.70
N ASP A 145 12.77 3.75 -23.01
CA ASP A 145 13.31 3.60 -24.36
C ASP A 145 13.70 2.13 -24.65
N GLU A 146 13.93 1.33 -23.61
CA GLU A 146 14.21 -0.11 -23.73
C GLU A 146 12.96 -0.92 -24.12
N TYR A 147 11.78 -0.48 -23.68
CA TYR A 147 10.53 -1.24 -23.80
C TYR A 147 9.48 -0.60 -24.74
N ALA A 148 9.74 0.57 -25.32
CA ALA A 148 8.82 1.29 -26.23
C ALA A 148 9.06 1.02 -27.73
#